data_AF-A0A662GP72-F1
#
_entry.id   AF-A0A662GP72-F1
#
_cell.length_a   1.000
_cell.length_b   1.000
_cell.length_c   1.000
_cell.angle_alpha   90.00
_cell.angle_beta   90.00
_cell.angle_gamma   90.00
#
_symmetry.space_group_name_H-M   'P 1'
#
loop_
_entity.id
_entity.type
_entity.pdbx_description
1 polymer ?
#
loop_
_entity_poly.entity_id
_entity_poly.type
_entity_poly.pdbx_seq_one_letter_code
_entity_poly.pdbx_strand_id
1 'polypeptide(L)'
;RVTSIKEKPPLGKPVFIGILVLEGRYLPLIGDLYANDKESVDIMGDLIPLLVERGERVIGFLTDAFWYDVGSTEKYEKLEHRKIDKELNFLL
;
A
#
# COMPACT_ATOMS: atom_id res chain seq x y z
N ARG A 1 13.05 3.10 8.84
CA ARG A 1 12.49 4.40 8.37
C ARG A 1 12.49 4.37 6.85
N VAL A 2 11.42 4.83 6.21
CA VAL A 2 11.35 4.97 4.74
C VAL A 2 12.03 6.28 4.34
N THR A 3 12.91 6.22 3.35
CA THR A 3 13.68 7.38 2.85
C THR A 3 13.31 7.79 1.43
N SER A 4 12.66 6.90 0.68
CA SER A 4 12.21 7.15 -0.69
C SER A 4 11.13 6.14 -1.04
N ILE A 5 10.17 6.56 -1.87
CA ILE A 5 9.15 5.68 -2.45
C ILE A 5 9.20 5.86 -3.96
N LYS A 6 8.99 4.76 -4.68
CA LYS A 6 8.90 4.77 -6.14
C LYS A 6 7.80 3.79 -6.55
N GLU A 7 6.84 4.28 -7.34
CA GLU A 7 5.85 3.39 -7.95
C GLU A 7 6.54 2.46 -8.96
N LYS A 8 6.12 1.19 -8.99
CA LYS A 8 6.66 0.15 -9.89
C LYS A 8 8.20 0.12 -9.86
N PRO A 9 8.81 -0.12 -8.68
CA PRO A 9 10.26 -0.17 -8.56
C PRO A 9 10.82 -1.44 -9.24
N PRO A 10 12.14 -1.51 -9.46
CA PRO A 10 12.79 -2.78 -9.78
C PRO A 10 12.46 -3.87 -8.75
N LEU A 11 12.48 -5.13 -9.17
CA LEU A 11 12.21 -6.28 -8.31
C LEU A 11 13.16 -6.36 -7.10
N GLY A 12 12.72 -7.04 -6.05
CA GLY A 12 13.49 -7.23 -4.81
C GLY A 12 13.41 -6.06 -3.81
N LYS A 13 12.52 -5.10 -4.04
CA LYS A 13 12.20 -4.03 -3.10
C LYS A 13 10.94 -4.37 -2.31
N PRO A 14 10.84 -3.96 -1.03
CA PRO A 14 9.57 -4.01 -0.31
C PRO A 14 8.48 -3.23 -1.04
N VAL A 15 7.25 -3.75 -1.03
CA VAL A 15 6.09 -3.13 -1.67
C VAL A 15 5.00 -2.87 -0.64
N PHE A 16 4.14 -1.89 -0.92
CA PHE A 16 2.95 -1.66 -0.13
C PHE A 16 1.90 -2.73 -0.40
N ILE A 17 1.27 -3.25 0.66
CA ILE A 17 0.21 -4.26 0.59
C ILE A 17 -1.19 -3.69 0.90
N GLY A 18 -1.31 -2.36 0.94
CA GLY A 18 -2.59 -1.66 1.20
C GLY A 18 -3.00 -1.58 2.68
N ILE A 19 -2.11 -1.92 3.61
CA ILE A 19 -2.34 -1.79 5.06
C ILE A 19 -1.52 -0.61 5.57
N LEU A 20 -2.17 0.36 6.22
CA LEU A 20 -1.52 1.55 6.74
C LEU A 20 -2.16 2.04 8.04
N VAL A 21 -1.34 2.71 8.85
CA VAL A 21 -1.79 3.50 10.00
C VAL A 21 -1.35 4.93 9.73
N LEU A 22 -2.32 5.85 9.70
CA LEU A 22 -2.08 7.27 9.43
C LEU A 22 -2.49 8.11 10.63
N GLU A 23 -1.62 9.00 11.08
CA GLU A 23 -1.98 9.99 12.09
C GLU A 23 -2.98 10.99 11.49
N GLY A 24 -4.10 11.24 12.19
CA GLY A 24 -5.17 12.11 11.69
C GLY A 24 -4.74 13.53 11.32
N ARG A 25 -3.64 14.03 11.90
CA ARG A 25 -3.07 15.35 11.55
C ARG A 25 -2.63 15.48 10.09
N TYR A 26 -2.43 14.36 9.37
CA TYR A 26 -2.07 14.37 7.96
C TYR A 26 -3.26 14.36 7.01
N LEU A 27 -4.49 14.13 7.50
CA LEU A 27 -5.70 14.13 6.66
C LEU A 27 -5.93 15.44 5.89
N PRO A 28 -5.69 16.65 6.46
CA PRO A 28 -5.85 17.90 5.71
C PRO A 28 -5.00 17.98 4.43
N LEU A 29 -3.85 17.28 4.38
CA LEU A 29 -2.98 17.26 3.20
C LEU A 29 -3.63 16.60 1.99
N ILE A 30 -4.62 15.73 2.19
CA ILE A 30 -5.40 15.17 1.08
C ILE A 30 -6.20 16.28 0.40
N GLY A 31 -6.80 17.18 1.18
CA GLY A 31 -7.50 18.36 0.65
C GLY A 31 -6.56 19.30 -0.10
N ASP A 32 -5.37 19.54 0.45
CA ASP A 32 -4.33 20.34 -0.22
C ASP A 32 -3.90 19.72 -1.56
N LEU A 33 -3.83 18.39 -1.65
CA LEU A 33 -3.50 17.69 -2.89
C LEU A 33 -4.59 17.88 -3.95
N TYR A 34 -5.87 17.84 -3.58
CA TYR A 34 -6.99 18.16 -4.48
C TYR A 34 -6.98 19.62 -4.93
N ALA A 35 -6.62 20.55 -4.03
CA ALA A 35 -6.56 21.98 -4.34
C ALA A 35 -5.47 22.35 -5.36
N ASN A 36 -4.51 21.45 -5.62
CA ASN A 36 -3.50 21.58 -6.65
C ASN A 36 -3.93 20.93 -7.99
N ASP A 37 -5.21 21.05 -8.35
CA ASP A 37 -5.83 20.57 -9.59
C ASP A 37 -5.68 19.06 -9.88
N LYS A 38 -5.53 18.23 -8.84
CA LYS A 38 -5.59 16.78 -9.01
C LYS A 38 -7.04 16.30 -9.08
N GLU A 39 -7.36 15.60 -10.17
CA GLU A 39 -8.67 14.93 -10.33
C GLU A 39 -8.88 13.79 -9.33
N SER A 40 -7.80 13.14 -8.89
CA SER A 40 -7.81 12.09 -7.88
C SER A 40 -6.53 12.12 -7.05
N VAL A 41 -6.64 11.66 -5.80
CA VAL A 41 -5.50 11.56 -4.88
C VAL A 41 -5.32 10.09 -4.50
N ASP A 42 -4.13 9.55 -4.78
CA ASP A 42 -3.73 8.23 -4.34
C ASP A 42 -2.97 8.33 -3.01
N ILE A 43 -3.42 7.62 -1.98
CA ILE A 43 -2.75 7.65 -0.68
C ILE A 43 -1.30 7.17 -0.80
N MET A 44 -1.07 6.08 -1.52
CA MET A 44 0.23 5.41 -1.61
C MET A 44 1.16 6.06 -2.64
N GLY A 45 0.60 6.61 -3.70
CA GLY A 45 1.30 7.27 -4.81
C GLY A 45 1.53 8.77 -4.58
N ASP A 46 0.71 9.42 -3.76
CA ASP A 46 0.77 10.87 -3.55
C ASP A 46 1.04 11.25 -2.10
N LEU A 47 0.15 10.84 -1.18
CA LEU A 47 0.25 11.29 0.22
C LEU A 47 1.49 10.75 0.92
N ILE A 48 1.73 9.43 0.87
CA ILE A 48 2.89 8.85 1.57
C ILE A 48 4.22 9.37 0.98
N PRO A 49 4.41 9.46 -0.36
CA PRO A 49 5.61 10.08 -0.93
C PRO A 49 5.80 11.52 -0.48
N LEU A 50 4.75 12.35 -0.45
CA LEU A 50 4.80 13.72 0.05
C LEU A 50 5.28 13.78 1.50
N LEU A 51 4.80 12.88 2.37
CA LEU A 51 5.26 12.82 3.76
C LEU A 51 6.76 12.46 3.86
N VAL A 52 7.22 11.52 3.04
CA VAL A 52 8.65 11.16 2.97
C VAL A 52 9.49 12.34 2.52
N GLU A 53 9.06 13.05 1.46
CA GLU A 53 9.74 14.23 0.92
C GLU A 53 9.83 15.38 1.93
N ARG A 54 8.78 15.59 2.73
CA ARG A 54 8.75 16.58 3.82
C ARG A 54 9.59 16.19 5.04
N GLY A 55 10.21 15.01 5.04
CA GLY A 55 11.00 14.53 6.17
C GLY A 55 10.16 14.05 7.36
N GLU A 56 8.85 13.81 7.15
CA GLU A 56 7.97 13.26 8.17
C GLU A 56 8.36 11.81 8.52
N ARG A 57 7.88 11.33 9.66
CA ARG A 57 8.21 9.99 10.14
C ARG A 57 7.33 8.94 9.44
N VAL A 58 7.85 8.37 8.35
CA VAL A 58 7.24 7.21 7.68
C VAL A 58 8.03 5.92 7.99
N ILE A 59 7.33 4.91 8.49
CA ILE A 59 7.91 3.61 8.88
C ILE A 59 7.22 2.51 8.08
N GLY A 60 8.02 1.70 7.38
CA GLY A 60 7.52 0.46 6.77
C GLY A 60 7.57 -0.67 7.78
N PHE A 61 6.50 -1.47 7.83
CA PHE A 61 6.44 -2.72 8.57
C PHE A 61 6.54 -3.88 7.57
N LEU A 62 7.58 -4.70 7.70
CA LEU A 62 7.75 -5.89 6.86
C LEU A 62 7.02 -7.06 7.51
N THR A 63 6.31 -7.81 6.69
CA THR A 63 5.57 -9.01 7.10
C THR A 63 5.83 -10.13 6.11
N ASP A 64 5.86 -11.35 6.63
CA ASP A 64 5.84 -12.62 5.89
C ASP A 64 4.44 -13.26 5.89
N ALA A 65 3.43 -12.55 6.42
CA ALA A 65 2.04 -12.98 6.39
C ALA A 65 1.57 -13.25 4.96
N PHE A 66 0.66 -14.22 4.83
CA PHE A 66 0.04 -14.53 3.56
C PHE A 66 -0.71 -13.31 3.00
N TRP A 67 -0.34 -12.90 1.78
CA TRP A 67 -0.99 -11.84 1.03
C TRP A 67 -1.02 -12.22 -0.45
N TYR A 68 -2.13 -11.96 -1.13
CA TYR A 68 -2.29 -12.28 -2.54
C TYR A 68 -3.16 -11.22 -3.23
N ASP A 69 -2.63 -10.61 -4.29
CA ASP A 69 -3.36 -9.65 -5.11
C ASP A 69 -4.13 -10.36 -6.23
N VAL A 70 -5.46 -10.27 -6.16
CA VAL A 70 -6.40 -10.84 -7.12
C VAL A 70 -6.90 -9.77 -8.11
N GLY A 71 -6.02 -8.89 -8.55
CA GLY A 71 -6.36 -7.75 -9.42
C GLY A 71 -6.63 -8.07 -10.90
N SER A 72 -6.63 -9.34 -11.32
CA SER A 72 -6.96 -9.73 -12.69
C SER A 72 -7.63 -11.11 -12.76
N THR A 73 -8.38 -11.36 -13.84
CA THR A 73 -9.02 -12.66 -14.10
C THR A 73 -8.01 -13.79 -14.09
N GLU A 74 -6.86 -13.60 -14.74
CA GLU A 74 -5.78 -14.60 -14.77
C GLU A 74 -5.27 -14.94 -13.35
N LYS A 75 -5.08 -13.92 -12.49
CA LYS A 75 -4.61 -14.14 -11.11
C LYS A 75 -5.67 -14.85 -10.26
N TYR A 76 -6.95 -14.59 -10.52
CA TYR A 76 -8.08 -15.26 -9.88
C TYR A 76 -8.14 -16.74 -10.31
N GLU A 77 -8.07 -17.02 -11.61
CA GLU A 77 -8.12 -18.40 -12.14
C GLU A 77 -6.94 -19.25 -11.67
N LYS A 78 -5.77 -18.64 -11.48
CA LYS A 78 -4.58 -19.31 -10.94
C LYS A 78 -4.59 -19.47 -9.42
N LEU A 79 -5.60 -18.95 -8.72
CA LEU A 79 -5.68 -19.04 -7.27
C LEU A 79 -6.08 -20.45 -6.83
N GLU A 80 -5.20 -21.12 -6.09
CA GLU A 80 -5.45 -22.46 -5.58
C GLU A 80 -6.32 -22.44 -4.32
N HIS A 81 -7.53 -23.01 -4.41
CA HIS A 81 -8.47 -23.12 -3.28
C HIS A 81 -7.83 -23.75 -2.03
N ARG A 82 -7.06 -24.84 -2.19
CA ARG A 82 -6.37 -25.50 -1.08
C ARG A 82 -5.40 -24.58 -0.34
N LYS A 83 -4.77 -23.65 -1.05
CA LYS A 83 -3.87 -22.66 -0.46
C LYS A 83 -4.66 -21.65 0.36
N ILE A 84 -5.80 -21.18 -0.16
CA ILE A 84 -6.69 -20.29 0.56
C ILE A 84 -7.20 -20.94 1.84
N ASP A 85 -7.69 -22.19 1.77
CA ASP A 85 -8.16 -22.93 2.94
C ASP A 85 -7.04 -23.06 3.98
N LYS A 86 -5.84 -23.48 3.56
CA LYS A 86 -4.69 -23.61 4.46
C LYS A 86 -4.37 -22.30 5.20
N GLU A 87 -4.38 -21.19 4.48
CA GLU A 87 -3.94 -19.90 5.03
C GLU A 87 -5.05 -19.17 5.78
N LEU A 88 -6.33 -19.35 5.43
CA LEU A 88 -7.45 -18.54 5.94
C LEU A 88 -8.52 -19.32 6.74
N ASN A 89 -8.44 -20.65 6.85
CA ASN A 89 -9.45 -21.45 7.56
C ASN A 89 -9.56 -21.13 9.06
N PHE A 90 -8.60 -20.41 9.64
CA PHE A 90 -8.72 -19.92 11.02
C PHE A 90 -9.79 -18.82 11.20
N LEU A 91 -10.31 -18.25 10.10
CA LEU A 91 -11.37 -17.23 10.11
C LEU A 91 -12.79 -17.84 10.08
N LEU A 92 -12.91 -19.14 9.88
CA LEU A 92 -14.18 -19.89 9.77
C LEU A 92 -14.40 -20.75 11.03
#